data_AF-A0A0W8G5Y9-F1
#
_entry.id   AF-A0A0W8G5Y9-F1
#
_cell.length_a   1.000
_cell.length_b   1.000
_cell.length_c   1.000
_cell.angle_alpha   90.00
_cell.angle_beta   90.00
_cell.angle_gamma   90.00
#
_symmetry.space_group_name_H-M   'P 1'
#
loop_
_entity.id
_entity.type
_entity.pdbx_description
1 polymer ?
#
loop_
_entity_poly.entity_id
_entity_poly.type
_entity_poly.pdbx_seq_one_letter_code
_entity_poly.pdbx_strand_id
1 'polypeptide(L)'
;MVGRHKPGGNMSGRRENAVFFFRPGRRLSRRGSALLYVIASIALLGAVGGGVAYFSSSSNTSNIAKTAHNQAYYAAIAGLRYAESPDTNLEALENSTVTYDLGANVAFKLTVGTEAAAGYPVTVCGICNSGTSMEANYQLAQVDIASDDEDLALPRDPSRSAGANSRHGAEVANDLIDVVTEGHEDYEGTAYVRLGNRTTQGYACLWFNDTKTVQEDSTYCQNGVCKFGKGFRLYFEFQVVSAGADGFTVSFINASNNTIDDCGGDLSMGELLGYGGPGVSGRGLRPAKIALEIDTFENGWGSCTGAGSREDDDDGHIAYVYWGTIDNNIWRTACTTYDDNLHGVTGGTNDGYWTIDGNWYGLLYWNNPIYGTANLRNEKLKTGTNITYKRVTNLEDGAVHTVRMEVTRATNANGSGAYSMKTWLDCKVGGVACEGLNNLKADLTAKSPDLVTAFTMDKYFHGLLNTFLVGFTQATGASAQEVRLMDFRLRFRE
;
A
#
# COMPACT_ATOMS: atom_id res chain seq x y z
N MET A 1 30.67 26.83 -47.73
CA MET A 1 31.33 25.56 -48.09
C MET A 1 30.36 24.83 -49.04
N VAL A 2 30.39 25.03 -50.36
CA VAL A 2 31.36 24.65 -51.41
C VAL A 2 31.52 23.13 -51.58
N GLY A 3 31.11 22.64 -52.77
CA GLY A 3 31.37 21.32 -53.38
C GLY A 3 30.09 20.75 -54.00
N ARG A 4 29.71 20.90 -55.29
CA ARG A 4 30.37 20.76 -56.60
C ARG A 4 30.91 19.35 -56.90
N HIS A 5 30.18 18.54 -57.68
CA HIS A 5 30.65 18.04 -58.98
C HIS A 5 29.53 17.42 -59.84
N LYS A 6 29.78 17.45 -61.15
CA LYS A 6 28.92 17.33 -62.35
C LYS A 6 29.01 15.93 -63.02
N PRO A 7 28.31 15.67 -64.16
CA PRO A 7 27.82 14.37 -64.64
C PRO A 7 28.64 13.72 -65.78
N GLY A 8 28.23 12.50 -66.17
CA GLY A 8 28.61 11.78 -67.40
C GLY A 8 28.09 10.33 -67.32
N GLY A 9 27.60 9.67 -68.37
CA GLY A 9 27.70 9.95 -69.78
C GLY A 9 26.75 9.11 -70.63
N ASN A 10 26.77 9.51 -71.89
CA ASN A 10 25.97 9.10 -73.03
C ASN A 10 26.57 7.83 -73.66
N MET A 11 25.76 6.83 -74.05
CA MET A 11 26.15 5.89 -75.11
C MET A 11 24.95 5.52 -75.97
N SER A 12 24.89 6.16 -77.14
CA SER A 12 24.12 5.75 -78.30
C SER A 12 24.75 4.52 -78.95
N GLY A 13 24.02 3.41 -79.03
CA GLY A 13 24.31 2.25 -79.87
C GLY A 13 23.31 2.20 -81.02
N ARG A 14 23.78 2.46 -82.23
CA ARG A 14 23.04 2.59 -83.48
C ARG A 14 23.18 1.29 -84.29
N ARG A 15 22.19 1.04 -85.16
CA ARG A 15 22.17 0.11 -86.33
C ARG A 15 21.78 -1.34 -85.96
N GLU A 16 20.98 -2.09 -86.73
CA GLU A 16 20.69 -2.10 -88.17
C GLU A 16 19.24 -2.52 -88.47
N ASN A 17 18.61 -1.81 -89.41
CA ASN A 17 17.36 -2.22 -90.04
C ASN A 17 17.68 -3.32 -91.08
N ALA A 18 17.37 -4.58 -90.78
CA ALA A 18 17.34 -5.64 -91.77
C ALA A 18 15.94 -5.72 -92.40
N VAL A 19 15.82 -5.12 -93.60
CA VAL A 19 14.66 -5.28 -94.49
C VAL A 19 14.67 -6.71 -95.03
N PHE A 20 13.83 -7.58 -94.49
CA PHE A 20 13.57 -8.91 -95.05
C PHE A 20 12.41 -8.84 -96.05
N PHE A 21 12.74 -9.02 -97.33
CA PHE A 21 11.79 -9.27 -98.41
C PHE A 21 11.01 -10.57 -98.16
N PHE A 22 9.71 -10.47 -97.86
CA PHE A 22 8.80 -11.60 -97.91
C PHE A 22 8.48 -11.95 -99.37
N ARG A 23 8.95 -13.13 -99.82
CA ARG A 23 8.46 -13.81 -101.02
C ARG A 23 7.01 -14.27 -100.79
N PRO A 24 6.08 -14.08 -101.75
CA PRO A 24 4.73 -14.62 -101.65
C PRO A 24 4.77 -16.10 -102.03
N GLY A 25 4.75 -16.98 -101.03
CA GLY A 25 4.89 -18.42 -101.23
C GLY A 25 4.03 -19.23 -100.27
N ARG A 26 2.88 -19.67 -100.79
CA ARG A 26 1.96 -20.69 -100.25
C ARG A 26 1.07 -20.24 -99.09
N ARG A 27 -0.22 -20.09 -99.42
CA ARG A 27 -1.35 -20.09 -98.50
C ARG A 27 -1.37 -21.41 -97.72
N LEU A 28 -0.64 -21.48 -96.62
CA LEU A 28 -0.91 -22.42 -95.55
C LEU A 28 -2.12 -21.90 -94.78
N SER A 29 -3.12 -22.77 -94.62
CA SER A 29 -4.38 -22.57 -93.90
C SER A 29 -4.19 -21.76 -92.60
N ARG A 30 -4.59 -20.48 -92.63
CA ARG A 30 -4.57 -19.53 -91.49
C ARG A 30 -5.45 -19.94 -90.30
N ARG A 31 -6.18 -21.05 -90.38
CA ARG A 31 -7.04 -21.54 -89.30
C ARG A 31 -6.32 -22.48 -88.32
N GLY A 32 -5.15 -23.04 -88.69
CA GLY A 32 -4.41 -23.97 -87.83
C GLY A 32 -3.43 -23.30 -86.86
N SER A 33 -2.78 -22.20 -87.24
CA SER A 33 -1.73 -21.57 -86.42
C SER A 33 -2.27 -20.74 -85.25
N ALA A 34 -3.43 -20.09 -85.40
CA ALA A 34 -4.07 -19.35 -84.31
C ALA A 34 -4.43 -20.27 -83.13
N LEU A 35 -4.88 -21.50 -83.42
CA LEU A 35 -5.19 -22.50 -82.40
C LEU A 35 -3.95 -22.88 -81.59
N LEU A 36 -2.80 -23.04 -82.24
CA LEU A 36 -1.54 -23.39 -81.58
C LEU A 36 -1.07 -22.29 -80.61
N TYR A 37 -1.24 -21.01 -80.96
CA TYR A 37 -0.90 -19.90 -80.04
C TYR A 37 -1.84 -19.82 -78.84
N VAL A 38 -3.14 -20.11 -79.02
CA VAL A 38 -4.08 -20.17 -77.89
C VAL A 38 -3.73 -21.32 -76.95
N ILE A 39 -3.45 -22.51 -77.48
CA ILE A 39 -3.05 -23.67 -76.66
C ILE A 39 -1.73 -23.38 -75.91
N ALA A 40 -0.73 -22.80 -76.58
CA ALA A 40 0.53 -22.43 -75.95
C ALA A 40 0.33 -21.38 -74.85
N SER A 41 -0.56 -20.40 -75.07
CA SER A 41 -0.84 -19.35 -74.08
C SER A 41 -1.58 -19.90 -72.85
N ILE A 42 -2.55 -20.80 -73.04
CA ILE A 42 -3.25 -21.48 -71.95
C ILE A 42 -2.28 -22.36 -71.16
N ALA A 43 -1.39 -23.09 -71.85
CA ALA A 43 -0.37 -23.91 -71.18
C ALA A 43 0.62 -23.06 -70.38
N LEU A 44 1.06 -21.91 -70.93
CA LEU A 44 1.95 -20.98 -70.24
C LEU A 44 1.28 -20.35 -69.01
N LEU A 45 0.03 -19.89 -69.14
CA LEU A 45 -0.75 -19.35 -68.03
C LEU A 45 -1.04 -20.41 -66.97
N GLY A 46 -1.29 -21.66 -67.36
CA GLY A 46 -1.44 -22.79 -66.45
C GLY A 46 -0.15 -23.09 -65.68
N ALA A 47 1.01 -23.05 -66.35
CA ALA A 47 2.31 -23.23 -65.72
C ALA A 47 2.67 -22.08 -64.76
N VAL A 48 2.38 -20.83 -65.15
CA VAL A 48 2.59 -19.66 -64.28
C VAL A 48 1.62 -19.70 -63.08
N GLY A 49 0.35 -20.01 -63.30
CA GLY A 49 -0.65 -20.15 -62.23
C GLY A 49 -0.29 -21.26 -61.25
N GLY A 50 0.16 -22.42 -61.75
CA GLY A 50 0.68 -23.52 -60.93
C GLY A 50 1.96 -23.14 -60.17
N GLY A 51 2.87 -22.40 -60.81
CA GLY A 51 4.08 -21.88 -60.16
C GLY A 51 3.76 -20.90 -59.02
N VAL A 52 2.86 -19.94 -59.25
CA VAL A 52 2.41 -18.99 -58.21
C VAL A 52 1.71 -19.72 -57.07
N ALA A 53 0.86 -20.70 -57.35
CA ALA A 53 0.22 -21.53 -56.31
C ALA A 53 1.25 -22.37 -55.52
N TYR A 54 2.30 -22.86 -56.17
CA TYR A 54 3.38 -23.62 -55.54
C TYR A 54 4.28 -22.75 -54.65
N PHE A 55 4.59 -21.51 -55.07
CA PHE A 55 5.38 -20.56 -54.29
C PHE A 55 4.57 -19.83 -53.20
N SER A 56 3.24 -19.70 -53.38
CA SER A 56 2.30 -19.34 -52.30
C SER A 56 2.00 -20.56 -51.43
N SER A 57 3.05 -21.22 -50.95
CA SER A 57 2.93 -22.43 -50.16
C SER A 57 2.12 -22.17 -48.89
N SER A 58 1.20 -23.08 -48.58
CA SER A 58 0.45 -23.15 -47.32
C SER A 58 1.34 -23.04 -46.08
N SER A 59 2.64 -23.29 -46.22
CA SER A 59 3.69 -23.11 -45.22
C SER A 59 3.85 -21.64 -44.79
N ASN A 60 3.84 -20.69 -45.74
CA ASN A 60 4.00 -19.26 -45.42
C ASN A 60 2.73 -18.70 -44.78
N THR A 61 1.55 -19.10 -45.28
CA THR A 61 0.28 -18.68 -44.68
C THR A 61 0.07 -19.28 -43.30
N SER A 62 0.47 -20.54 -43.07
CA SER A 62 0.39 -21.16 -41.74
C SER A 62 1.38 -20.55 -40.73
N ASN A 63 2.58 -20.16 -41.14
CA ASN A 63 3.53 -19.47 -40.27
C ASN A 63 3.06 -18.06 -39.89
N ILE A 64 2.47 -17.33 -40.84
CA ILE A 64 1.87 -16.01 -40.58
C ILE A 64 0.68 -16.13 -39.63
N ALA A 65 -0.20 -17.11 -39.85
CA ALA A 65 -1.34 -17.38 -38.97
C ALA A 65 -0.89 -17.76 -37.55
N LYS A 66 0.15 -18.59 -37.40
CA LYS A 66 0.75 -18.91 -36.09
C LYS A 66 1.31 -17.66 -35.40
N THR A 67 1.92 -16.76 -36.16
CA THR A 67 2.47 -15.51 -35.61
C THR A 67 1.37 -14.60 -35.09
N ALA A 68 0.30 -14.41 -35.87
CA ALA A 68 -0.87 -13.62 -35.45
C ALA A 68 -1.56 -14.22 -34.21
N HIS A 69 -1.67 -15.55 -34.14
CA HIS A 69 -2.22 -16.23 -32.97
C HIS A 69 -1.34 -16.07 -31.72
N ASN A 70 -0.01 -16.14 -31.86
CA ASN A 70 0.90 -15.87 -30.75
C ASN A 70 0.81 -14.40 -30.28
N GLN A 71 0.68 -13.46 -31.22
CA GLN A 71 0.48 -12.04 -30.87
C GLN A 71 -0.83 -11.82 -30.11
N ALA A 72 -1.93 -12.44 -30.56
CA ALA A 72 -3.20 -12.41 -29.85
C ALA A 72 -3.08 -13.04 -28.45
N TYR A 73 -2.36 -14.16 -28.30
CA TYR A 73 -2.08 -14.78 -27.00
C TYR A 73 -1.35 -13.82 -26.05
N TYR A 74 -0.26 -13.19 -26.49
CA TYR A 74 0.49 -12.25 -25.66
C TYR A 74 -0.29 -10.96 -25.35
N ALA A 75 -1.14 -10.50 -26.28
CA ALA A 75 -2.05 -9.39 -26.02
C ALA A 75 -3.08 -9.75 -24.93
N ALA A 76 -3.59 -10.98 -24.93
CA ALA A 76 -4.47 -11.47 -23.87
C ALA A 76 -3.76 -11.50 -22.50
N ILE A 77 -2.52 -11.97 -22.44
CA ILE A 77 -1.72 -11.92 -21.20
C ILE A 77 -1.50 -10.47 -20.74
N ALA A 78 -1.18 -9.56 -21.66
CA ALA A 78 -1.01 -8.15 -21.31
C ALA A 78 -2.29 -7.55 -20.72
N GLY A 79 -3.46 -7.87 -21.29
CA GLY A 79 -4.74 -7.43 -20.75
C GLY A 79 -5.07 -8.03 -19.37
N LEU A 80 -4.67 -9.28 -19.11
CA LEU A 80 -4.81 -9.86 -17.78
C LEU A 80 -3.90 -9.14 -16.77
N ARG A 81 -2.64 -8.87 -17.12
CA ARG A 81 -1.73 -8.09 -16.26
C ARG A 81 -2.19 -6.66 -16.03
N TYR A 82 -2.84 -6.05 -17.02
CA TYR A 82 -3.48 -4.74 -16.85
C TYR A 82 -4.63 -4.84 -15.83
N ALA A 83 -5.50 -5.85 -15.93
CA ALA A 83 -6.59 -6.04 -14.98
C ALA A 83 -6.11 -6.38 -13.56
N GLU A 84 -5.00 -7.09 -13.41
CA GLU A 84 -4.35 -7.38 -12.12
C GLU A 84 -3.59 -6.16 -11.55
N SER A 85 -3.38 -5.11 -12.35
CA SER A 85 -2.63 -3.93 -11.92
C SER A 85 -3.42 -3.18 -10.84
N PRO A 86 -2.75 -2.75 -9.75
CA PRO A 86 -3.41 -1.97 -8.69
C PRO A 86 -3.95 -0.61 -9.17
N ASP A 87 -3.48 -0.10 -10.32
CA ASP A 87 -3.96 1.17 -10.88
C ASP A 87 -5.24 1.02 -11.70
N THR A 88 -5.67 -0.22 -11.96
CA THR A 88 -6.87 -0.49 -12.75
C THR A 88 -8.09 -0.51 -11.85
N ASN A 89 -8.92 0.53 -11.96
CA ASN A 89 -10.20 0.60 -11.28
C ASN A 89 -11.22 -0.35 -11.94
N LEU A 90 -11.28 -1.61 -11.46
CA LEU A 90 -12.20 -2.63 -11.96
C LEU A 90 -13.67 -2.32 -11.64
N GLU A 91 -13.94 -1.61 -10.55
CA GLU A 91 -15.28 -1.14 -10.17
C GLU A 91 -15.86 -0.21 -11.25
N ALA A 92 -15.05 0.75 -11.73
CA ALA A 92 -15.46 1.65 -12.82
C ALA A 92 -15.68 0.91 -14.16
N LEU A 93 -15.16 -0.31 -14.29
CA LEU A 93 -15.30 -1.16 -15.46
C LEU A 93 -16.36 -2.26 -15.26
N GLU A 94 -17.04 -2.31 -14.12
CA GLU A 94 -18.02 -3.34 -13.81
C GLU A 94 -19.12 -3.40 -14.87
N ASN A 95 -19.49 -4.62 -15.29
CA ASN A 95 -20.49 -4.88 -16.34
C ASN A 95 -20.14 -4.22 -17.68
N SER A 96 -18.87 -3.89 -17.91
CA SER A 96 -18.40 -3.25 -19.13
C SER A 96 -17.50 -4.17 -19.95
N THR A 97 -17.30 -3.80 -21.21
CA THR A 97 -16.33 -4.43 -22.09
C THR A 97 -15.59 -3.33 -22.84
N VAL A 98 -14.29 -3.22 -22.58
CA VAL A 98 -13.44 -2.17 -23.12
C VAL A 98 -12.34 -2.80 -23.97
N THR A 99 -12.00 -2.17 -25.10
CA THR A 99 -10.91 -2.61 -25.97
C THR A 99 -9.77 -1.61 -25.88
N TYR A 100 -8.58 -2.13 -25.59
CA TYR A 100 -7.35 -1.35 -25.44
C TYR A 100 -6.44 -1.64 -26.63
N ASP A 101 -6.10 -0.61 -27.39
CA ASP A 101 -5.20 -0.69 -28.55
C ASP A 101 -3.74 -0.59 -28.09
N LEU A 102 -2.94 -1.60 -28.43
CA LEU A 102 -1.49 -1.65 -28.15
C LEU A 102 -0.66 -1.14 -29.34
N GLY A 103 -1.31 -0.75 -30.44
CA GLY A 103 -0.68 -0.38 -31.69
C GLY A 103 -0.36 -1.58 -32.58
N ALA A 104 0.14 -1.30 -33.79
CA ALA A 104 0.51 -2.32 -34.79
C ALA A 104 -0.58 -3.38 -35.07
N ASN A 105 -1.86 -2.98 -35.01
CA ASN A 105 -3.04 -3.84 -35.13
C ASN A 105 -3.14 -4.93 -34.05
N VAL A 106 -2.56 -4.73 -32.88
CA VAL A 106 -2.69 -5.60 -31.72
C VAL A 106 -3.49 -4.88 -30.66
N ALA A 107 -4.50 -5.53 -30.10
CA ALA A 107 -5.34 -5.00 -29.04
C ALA A 107 -5.71 -6.12 -28.07
N PHE A 108 -6.26 -5.77 -26.91
CA PHE A 108 -7.00 -6.71 -26.08
C PHE A 108 -8.34 -6.14 -25.68
N LYS A 109 -9.33 -7.01 -25.58
CA LYS A 109 -10.66 -6.73 -25.05
C LYS A 109 -10.74 -7.27 -23.63
N LEU A 110 -11.03 -6.39 -22.69
CA LEU A 110 -11.23 -6.68 -21.29
C LEU A 110 -12.73 -6.63 -20.99
N THR A 111 -13.27 -7.71 -20.45
CA THR A 111 -14.65 -7.78 -19.95
C THR A 111 -14.60 -8.03 -18.45
N VAL A 112 -15.26 -7.17 -17.69
CA VAL A 112 -15.36 -7.26 -16.23
C VAL A 112 -16.82 -7.50 -15.89
N GLY A 113 -17.12 -8.62 -15.23
CA GLY A 113 -18.48 -8.90 -14.77
C GLY A 113 -18.79 -8.23 -13.44
N THR A 114 -19.99 -8.50 -12.91
CA THR A 114 -20.42 -8.03 -11.60
C THR A 114 -19.51 -8.58 -10.50
N GLU A 115 -19.18 -7.75 -9.51
CA GLU A 115 -18.40 -8.20 -8.35
C GLU A 115 -19.06 -9.39 -7.66
N ALA A 116 -18.27 -10.41 -7.35
CA ALA A 116 -18.67 -11.60 -6.60
C ALA A 116 -17.82 -11.74 -5.34
N ALA A 117 -18.14 -12.73 -4.49
CA ALA A 117 -17.39 -12.98 -3.26
C ALA A 117 -15.88 -13.25 -3.48
N ALA A 118 -15.50 -13.76 -4.66
CA ALA A 118 -14.12 -14.02 -5.05
C ALA A 118 -13.43 -12.83 -5.77
N GLY A 119 -14.13 -11.69 -5.90
CA GLY A 119 -13.68 -10.51 -6.65
C GLY A 119 -14.42 -10.29 -7.97
N TYR A 120 -13.83 -9.52 -8.88
CA TYR A 120 -14.36 -9.26 -10.21
C TYR A 120 -14.03 -10.41 -11.16
N PRO A 121 -15.04 -11.06 -11.78
CA PRO A 121 -14.80 -12.04 -12.82
C PRO A 121 -14.32 -11.34 -14.09
N VAL A 122 -13.06 -11.56 -14.45
CA VAL A 122 -12.42 -10.92 -15.60
C VAL A 122 -12.17 -11.91 -16.72
N THR A 123 -12.60 -11.54 -17.93
CA THR A 123 -12.30 -12.25 -19.17
C THR A 123 -11.48 -11.35 -20.09
N VAL A 124 -10.38 -11.89 -20.64
CA VAL A 124 -9.51 -11.15 -21.57
C VAL A 124 -9.42 -11.88 -22.90
N CYS A 125 -9.65 -11.15 -23.99
CA CYS A 125 -9.47 -11.62 -25.35
C CYS A 125 -8.45 -10.75 -26.08
N GLY A 126 -7.28 -11.30 -26.41
CA GLY A 126 -6.31 -10.62 -27.26
C GLY A 126 -6.70 -10.74 -28.72
N ILE A 127 -6.48 -9.66 -29.48
CA ILE A 127 -6.92 -9.47 -30.87
C ILE A 127 -5.71 -9.01 -31.68
N CYS A 128 -5.45 -9.66 -32.81
CA CYS A 128 -4.39 -9.27 -33.74
C CYS A 128 -4.94 -9.15 -35.15
N ASN A 129 -4.57 -8.09 -35.89
CA ASN A 129 -5.01 -7.80 -37.25
C ASN A 129 -6.53 -7.72 -37.42
N SER A 130 -7.22 -7.05 -36.48
CA SER A 130 -8.68 -6.94 -36.47
C SER A 130 -9.24 -6.42 -37.81
N GLY A 131 -10.32 -7.04 -38.28
CA GLY A 131 -11.00 -6.69 -39.52
C GLY A 131 -10.28 -7.12 -40.80
N THR A 132 -9.19 -7.88 -40.70
CA THR A 132 -8.45 -8.40 -41.86
C THR A 132 -8.65 -9.91 -42.05
N SER A 133 -8.25 -10.44 -43.20
CA SER A 133 -8.22 -11.89 -43.45
C SER A 133 -7.19 -12.64 -42.59
N MET A 134 -6.38 -11.93 -41.79
CA MET A 134 -5.39 -12.48 -40.87
C MET A 134 -5.75 -12.21 -39.41
N GLU A 135 -7.01 -11.87 -39.12
CA GLU A 135 -7.47 -11.67 -37.76
C GLU A 135 -7.26 -12.95 -36.93
N ALA A 136 -6.64 -12.80 -35.77
CA ALA A 136 -6.50 -13.86 -34.79
C ALA A 136 -6.97 -13.36 -33.43
N ASN A 137 -7.75 -14.18 -32.74
CA ASN A 137 -8.28 -13.90 -31.41
C ASN A 137 -7.84 -15.00 -30.45
N TYR A 138 -7.48 -14.63 -29.23
CA TYR A 138 -7.16 -15.59 -28.17
C TYR A 138 -7.81 -15.17 -26.87
N GLN A 139 -8.75 -15.97 -26.38
CA GLN A 139 -9.44 -15.74 -25.13
C GLN A 139 -8.83 -16.58 -24.01
N LEU A 140 -8.42 -15.92 -22.93
CA LEU A 140 -8.02 -16.60 -21.70
C LEU A 140 -9.25 -17.13 -20.97
N ALA A 141 -9.03 -18.15 -20.13
CA ALA A 141 -10.04 -18.54 -19.15
C ALA A 141 -10.38 -17.35 -18.24
N GLN A 142 -11.62 -17.29 -17.77
CA GLN A 142 -12.01 -16.30 -16.78
C GLN A 142 -11.13 -16.44 -15.52
N VAL A 143 -10.70 -15.31 -14.98
CA VAL A 143 -9.95 -15.21 -13.73
C VAL A 143 -10.72 -14.26 -12.82
N ASP A 144 -10.94 -14.67 -11.59
CA ASP A 144 -11.53 -13.78 -10.57
C ASP A 144 -10.39 -12.95 -9.96
N ILE A 145 -10.47 -11.63 -10.11
CA ILE A 145 -9.48 -10.68 -9.59
C ILE A 145 -10.07 -10.07 -8.33
N ALA A 146 -9.43 -10.32 -7.17
CA ALA A 146 -9.86 -9.78 -5.89
C ALA A 146 -10.14 -8.27 -5.99
N SER A 147 -11.32 -7.85 -5.55
CA SER A 147 -11.64 -6.44 -5.45
C SER A 147 -10.72 -5.76 -4.44
N ASP A 148 -10.54 -4.44 -4.57
CA ASP A 148 -9.79 -3.65 -3.60
C ASP A 148 -10.40 -3.67 -2.19
N ASP A 149 -11.57 -4.31 -2.06
CA ASP A 149 -12.32 -4.55 -0.84
C ASP A 149 -11.66 -5.58 0.11
N GLU A 150 -10.38 -5.95 -0.07
CA GLU A 150 -9.63 -6.71 0.94
C GLU A 150 -9.09 -5.83 2.07
N ASP A 151 -9.01 -4.51 1.86
CA ASP A 151 -8.49 -3.60 2.87
C ASP A 151 -9.53 -3.39 3.99
N LEU A 152 -9.03 -3.37 5.22
CA LEU A 152 -9.77 -2.96 6.41
C LEU A 152 -9.90 -1.43 6.38
N ALA A 153 -11.10 -0.91 6.24
CA ALA A 153 -11.35 0.53 6.31
C ALA A 153 -11.98 0.91 7.64
N LEU A 154 -11.75 2.14 8.11
CA LEU A 154 -12.62 2.72 9.13
C LEU A 154 -14.03 2.90 8.55
N PRO A 155 -15.08 2.84 9.37
CA PRO A 155 -16.44 2.99 8.87
C PRO A 155 -16.58 4.36 8.20
N ARG A 156 -17.04 4.38 6.94
CA ARG A 156 -17.60 5.60 6.33
C ARG A 156 -18.97 5.96 6.93
N ASP A 157 -19.52 5.09 7.78
CA ASP A 157 -20.83 5.18 8.39
C ASP A 157 -20.76 4.75 9.88
N PRO A 158 -21.10 5.63 10.86
CA PRO A 158 -21.08 5.33 12.28
C PRO A 158 -21.98 4.16 12.68
N SER A 159 -22.97 3.79 11.85
CA SER A 159 -23.92 2.74 12.17
C SER A 159 -23.36 1.32 12.05
N ARG A 160 -22.16 1.12 11.49
CA ARG A 160 -21.67 -0.23 11.16
C ARG A 160 -20.48 -0.79 11.91
N SER A 161 -19.48 -0.04 12.40
CA SER A 161 -18.24 -0.78 12.75
C SER A 161 -17.17 -0.18 13.68
N ALA A 162 -17.45 0.81 14.52
CA ALA A 162 -16.46 1.26 15.50
C ALA A 162 -17.01 1.35 16.93
N GLY A 163 -16.23 0.84 17.89
CA GLY A 163 -16.45 1.06 19.32
C GLY A 163 -15.71 2.32 19.75
N ALA A 164 -16.44 3.39 20.06
CA ALA A 164 -15.87 4.60 20.64
C ALA A 164 -16.11 4.60 22.15
N ASN A 165 -15.05 4.80 22.93
CA ASN A 165 -15.14 5.02 24.37
C ASN A 165 -14.48 6.38 24.69
N SER A 166 -15.25 7.29 25.26
CA SER A 166 -14.84 8.67 25.55
C SER A 166 -15.09 9.02 27.02
N ARG A 167 -14.23 9.86 27.58
CA ARG A 167 -14.42 10.46 28.91
C ARG A 167 -13.87 11.88 28.97
N HIS A 168 -14.57 12.77 29.67
CA HIS A 168 -14.19 14.18 29.84
C HIS A 168 -14.50 14.71 31.24
N GLY A 169 -13.76 15.74 31.69
CA GLY A 169 -13.73 16.28 33.06
C GLY A 169 -14.87 17.22 33.50
N ALA A 170 -15.94 17.37 32.71
CA ALA A 170 -17.17 18.10 33.05
C ALA A 170 -18.32 17.65 32.12
N GLU A 171 -19.59 18.04 32.36
CA GLU A 171 -20.70 17.81 31.42
C GLU A 171 -20.49 18.63 30.12
N VAL A 172 -19.61 18.15 29.24
CA VAL A 172 -19.40 18.73 27.91
C VAL A 172 -20.43 18.09 26.97
N ALA A 173 -21.11 18.91 26.18
CA ALA A 173 -22.18 18.46 25.28
C ALA A 173 -21.69 17.71 24.02
N ASN A 174 -20.37 17.57 23.86
CA ASN A 174 -19.72 17.07 22.65
C ASN A 174 -18.90 15.81 22.95
N ASP A 175 -19.13 14.74 22.19
CA ASP A 175 -18.32 13.53 22.25
C ASP A 175 -16.88 13.82 21.79
N LEU A 176 -15.89 13.28 22.51
CA LEU A 176 -14.47 13.50 22.21
C LEU A 176 -14.03 12.84 20.90
N ILE A 177 -14.76 11.81 20.47
CA ILE A 177 -14.62 11.18 19.16
C ILE A 177 -15.99 11.20 18.49
N ASP A 178 -16.03 11.68 17.26
CA ASP A 178 -17.24 11.73 16.45
C ASP A 178 -16.95 11.22 15.03
N VAL A 179 -17.90 10.51 14.43
CA VAL A 179 -17.78 10.02 13.04
C VAL A 179 -18.71 10.89 12.19
N VAL A 180 -18.10 11.80 11.45
CA VAL A 180 -18.82 12.76 10.61
C VAL A 180 -19.02 12.17 9.23
N THR A 181 -20.27 11.96 8.83
CA THR A 181 -20.65 11.46 7.50
C THR A 181 -20.89 12.61 6.51
N GLU A 182 -20.91 12.28 5.21
CA GLU A 182 -21.21 13.24 4.15
C GLU A 182 -22.58 13.92 4.37
N GLY A 183 -22.62 15.26 4.26
CA GLY A 183 -23.84 16.06 4.43
C GLY A 183 -23.97 16.77 5.77
N HIS A 184 -22.97 16.71 6.65
CA HIS A 184 -22.89 17.60 7.82
C HIS A 184 -22.73 19.06 7.36
N GLU A 185 -23.46 20.00 7.97
CA GLU A 185 -23.59 21.42 7.55
C GLU A 185 -22.25 22.18 7.45
N ASP A 186 -21.17 21.61 7.99
CA ASP A 186 -19.86 22.25 8.07
C ASP A 186 -18.92 21.91 6.90
N TYR A 187 -19.20 20.91 6.03
CA TYR A 187 -18.30 20.57 4.92
C TYR A 187 -18.96 19.76 3.77
N GLU A 188 -18.74 20.16 2.53
CA GLU A 188 -19.06 19.37 1.34
C GLU A 188 -17.92 18.35 1.06
N GLY A 189 -18.13 17.06 1.33
CA GLY A 189 -17.63 16.03 0.42
C GLY A 189 -16.69 14.90 0.87
N THR A 190 -16.40 14.65 2.16
CA THR A 190 -15.76 13.37 2.57
C THR A 190 -16.04 13.05 4.04
N ALA A 191 -16.42 11.80 4.35
CA ALA A 191 -16.58 11.33 5.73
C ALA A 191 -15.23 11.27 6.48
N TYR A 192 -15.22 11.63 7.76
CA TYR A 192 -14.01 11.63 8.60
C TYR A 192 -14.32 11.31 10.06
N VAL A 193 -13.32 10.85 10.80
CA VAL A 193 -13.38 10.74 12.26
C VAL A 193 -12.79 12.01 12.87
N ARG A 194 -13.55 12.68 13.74
CA ARG A 194 -13.09 13.81 14.54
C ARG A 194 -12.54 13.28 15.87
N LEU A 195 -11.34 13.69 16.25
CA LEU A 195 -10.71 13.45 17.54
C LEU A 195 -10.58 14.77 18.31
N GLY A 196 -10.72 14.71 19.64
CA GLY A 196 -10.61 15.86 20.55
C GLY A 196 -11.87 16.73 20.57
N ASN A 197 -12.46 16.99 19.40
CA ASN A 197 -13.69 17.78 19.23
C ASN A 197 -13.68 19.11 20.02
N ARG A 198 -12.50 19.73 20.12
CA ARG A 198 -12.25 20.98 20.86
C ARG A 198 -12.62 20.93 22.35
N THR A 199 -12.58 19.75 22.93
CA THR A 199 -12.77 19.54 24.37
C THR A 199 -11.42 19.53 25.07
N THR A 200 -11.37 20.06 26.29
CA THR A 200 -10.22 19.97 27.20
C THR A 200 -10.42 18.85 28.21
N GLN A 201 -9.35 18.35 28.81
CA GLN A 201 -9.38 17.40 29.94
C GLN A 201 -10.22 16.17 29.62
N GLY A 202 -9.89 15.52 28.51
CA GLY A 202 -10.60 14.33 28.04
C GLY A 202 -9.69 13.37 27.32
N TYR A 203 -10.04 12.10 27.33
CA TYR A 203 -9.38 11.05 26.58
C TYR A 203 -10.42 10.14 25.91
N ALA A 204 -10.02 9.52 24.80
CA ALA A 204 -10.88 8.60 24.09
C ALA A 204 -10.09 7.63 23.21
N CYS A 205 -10.75 6.56 22.84
CA CYS A 205 -10.25 5.55 21.92
C CYS A 205 -11.36 5.14 20.95
N LEU A 206 -10.94 4.83 19.74
CA LEU A 206 -11.75 4.32 18.66
C LEU A 206 -11.14 3.01 18.19
N TRP A 207 -11.82 1.90 18.42
CA TRP A 207 -11.37 0.59 17.96
C TRP A 207 -12.20 0.12 16.78
N PHE A 208 -11.52 -0.45 15.79
CA PHE A 208 -12.17 -1.19 14.73
C PHE A 208 -12.97 -2.36 15.33
N ASN A 209 -14.23 -2.52 14.91
CA ASN A 209 -15.16 -3.50 15.46
C ASN A 209 -15.92 -4.31 14.40
N ASP A 210 -15.48 -4.28 13.13
CA ASP A 210 -16.13 -5.09 12.08
C ASP A 210 -15.56 -6.52 12.00
N THR A 211 -16.25 -7.35 11.20
CA THR A 211 -15.74 -8.64 10.73
C THR A 211 -15.22 -8.50 9.31
N LYS A 212 -13.98 -8.93 9.07
CA LYS A 212 -13.33 -8.96 7.75
C LYS A 212 -12.88 -10.37 7.39
N THR A 213 -13.40 -10.86 6.27
CA THR A 213 -13.04 -12.16 5.66
C THR A 213 -12.35 -11.87 4.34
N VAL A 214 -11.13 -12.39 4.16
CA VAL A 214 -10.28 -12.07 2.99
C VAL A 214 -10.30 -13.20 1.94
N GLN A 215 -10.99 -14.31 2.21
CA GLN A 215 -11.26 -15.41 1.26
C GLN A 215 -12.26 -16.38 1.92
N GLU A 216 -12.93 -17.23 1.13
CA GLU A 216 -14.06 -18.09 1.56
C GLU A 216 -13.85 -18.89 2.86
N ASP A 217 -12.60 -19.12 3.32
CA ASP A 217 -12.29 -19.88 4.54
C ASP A 217 -11.35 -19.18 5.56
N SER A 218 -11.01 -17.88 5.40
CA SER A 218 -10.13 -17.20 6.37
C SER A 218 -10.64 -15.82 6.82
N THR A 219 -11.36 -15.81 7.94
CA THR A 219 -11.66 -14.58 8.68
C THR A 219 -10.37 -14.05 9.31
N TYR A 220 -9.95 -12.85 8.89
CA TYR A 220 -8.80 -12.13 9.44
C TYR A 220 -9.20 -11.33 10.67
N CYS A 221 -10.35 -10.64 10.63
CA CYS A 221 -10.91 -9.92 11.76
C CYS A 221 -12.31 -10.43 12.07
N GLN A 222 -12.59 -10.70 13.35
CA GLN A 222 -13.94 -11.05 13.81
C GLN A 222 -14.32 -10.12 14.95
N ASN A 223 -15.34 -9.29 14.74
CA ASN A 223 -15.79 -8.28 15.72
C ASN A 223 -14.61 -7.44 16.27
N GLY A 224 -13.80 -6.88 15.39
CA GLY A 224 -12.62 -6.09 15.76
C GLY A 224 -11.36 -6.88 16.11
N VAL A 225 -11.49 -8.17 16.46
CA VAL A 225 -10.35 -9.02 16.82
C VAL A 225 -9.67 -9.55 15.57
N CYS A 226 -8.53 -8.97 15.23
CA CYS A 226 -7.77 -9.27 14.02
C CYS A 226 -6.60 -10.21 14.29
N LYS A 227 -6.30 -11.12 13.36
CA LYS A 227 -5.07 -11.92 13.36
C LYS A 227 -3.89 -11.07 12.90
N PHE A 228 -2.79 -11.07 13.65
CA PHE A 228 -1.60 -10.29 13.27
C PHE A 228 -0.86 -10.90 12.07
N GLY A 229 -0.85 -12.24 11.96
CA GLY A 229 -0.18 -12.95 10.87
C GLY A 229 1.31 -12.59 10.77
N LYS A 230 1.77 -12.30 9.54
CA LYS A 230 3.13 -11.81 9.23
C LYS A 230 3.26 -10.30 9.34
N GLY A 231 2.22 -9.60 9.82
CA GLY A 231 2.14 -8.15 9.92
C GLY A 231 1.11 -7.55 8.97
N PHE A 232 1.20 -6.25 8.76
CA PHE A 232 0.22 -5.47 7.99
C PHE A 232 0.86 -4.23 7.37
N ARG A 233 0.12 -3.59 6.47
CA ARG A 233 0.41 -2.26 5.93
C ARG A 233 -0.82 -1.42 6.17
N LEU A 234 -0.65 -0.16 6.53
CA LEU A 234 -1.76 0.76 6.70
C LEU A 234 -1.43 2.11 6.08
N TYR A 235 -2.50 2.80 5.72
CA TYR A 235 -2.51 4.16 5.24
C TYR A 235 -3.61 4.92 5.96
N PHE A 236 -3.37 6.18 6.29
CA PHE A 236 -4.43 7.10 6.69
C PHE A 236 -3.97 8.53 6.43
N GLU A 237 -4.94 9.43 6.42
CA GLU A 237 -4.73 10.85 6.34
C GLU A 237 -5.19 11.50 7.64
N PHE A 238 -4.51 12.58 8.05
CA PHE A 238 -4.97 13.38 9.17
C PHE A 238 -4.81 14.87 8.92
N GLN A 239 -5.61 15.67 9.61
CA GLN A 239 -5.52 17.14 9.57
C GLN A 239 -5.73 17.67 10.99
N VAL A 240 -4.79 18.47 11.48
CA VAL A 240 -4.96 19.22 12.74
C VAL A 240 -5.72 20.51 12.40
N VAL A 241 -7.00 20.57 12.78
CA VAL A 241 -7.93 21.66 12.44
C VAL A 241 -7.83 22.80 13.44
N SER A 242 -7.64 22.45 14.70
CA SER A 242 -7.44 23.38 15.80
C SER A 242 -6.15 22.98 16.50
N ALA A 243 -5.12 23.80 16.33
CA ALA A 243 -3.86 23.67 17.05
C ALA A 243 -4.10 23.62 18.56
N GLY A 244 -3.36 22.78 19.25
CA GLY A 244 -3.61 22.44 20.64
C GLY A 244 -2.80 21.24 21.11
N ALA A 245 -3.23 20.69 22.24
CA ALA A 245 -2.61 19.52 22.85
C ALA A 245 -3.61 18.35 22.90
N ASP A 246 -3.18 17.10 22.93
CA ASP A 246 -1.79 16.65 23.08
C ASP A 246 -1.32 15.76 21.92
N GLY A 247 -2.15 15.59 20.88
CA GLY A 247 -1.91 14.66 19.78
C GLY A 247 -2.72 13.37 19.89
N PHE A 248 -2.31 12.34 19.15
CA PHE A 248 -3.02 11.05 19.09
C PHE A 248 -2.09 9.91 18.71
N THR A 249 -2.57 8.67 18.83
CA THR A 249 -1.86 7.49 18.33
C THR A 249 -2.71 6.68 17.37
N VAL A 250 -2.05 6.00 16.43
CA VAL A 250 -2.60 4.79 15.81
C VAL A 250 -2.03 3.57 16.54
N SER A 251 -2.93 2.77 17.10
CA SER A 251 -2.64 1.77 18.13
C SER A 251 -2.96 0.35 17.70
N PHE A 252 -2.11 -0.59 18.15
CA PHE A 252 -2.23 -2.03 17.96
C PHE A 252 -2.05 -2.72 19.31
N ILE A 253 -3.14 -3.21 19.89
CA ILE A 253 -3.13 -3.80 21.24
C ILE A 253 -3.57 -5.26 21.19
N ASN A 254 -2.96 -6.13 22.00
CA ASN A 254 -3.38 -7.52 22.05
C ASN A 254 -4.86 -7.67 22.43
N ALA A 255 -5.58 -8.57 21.75
CA ALA A 255 -6.99 -8.82 22.03
C ALA A 255 -7.21 -9.88 23.13
N SER A 256 -6.14 -10.53 23.60
CA SER A 256 -6.23 -11.52 24.69
C SER A 256 -6.51 -10.86 26.04
N ASN A 257 -5.94 -9.68 26.24
CA ASN A 257 -6.06 -8.88 27.45
C ASN A 257 -6.65 -7.50 27.15
N ASN A 258 -7.31 -7.26 26.02
CA ASN A 258 -8.03 -6.01 25.84
C ASN A 258 -9.33 -6.25 25.07
N THR A 259 -10.35 -5.44 25.34
CA THR A 259 -11.58 -5.38 24.54
C THR A 259 -11.67 -4.03 23.82
N ILE A 260 -12.64 -3.90 22.91
CA ILE A 260 -12.97 -2.63 22.25
C ILE A 260 -13.47 -1.54 23.21
N ASP A 261 -13.70 -1.88 24.48
CA ASP A 261 -14.09 -0.90 25.51
C ASP A 261 -12.88 -0.44 26.33
N ASP A 262 -11.73 -1.11 26.21
CA ASP A 262 -10.53 -0.74 26.95
C ASP A 262 -9.91 0.53 26.33
N CYS A 263 -9.62 1.49 27.20
CA CYS A 263 -9.04 2.77 26.87
C CYS A 263 -7.97 3.10 27.91
N GLY A 264 -6.88 3.76 27.51
CA GLY A 264 -6.02 4.45 28.45
C GLY A 264 -6.65 5.77 28.91
N GLY A 265 -5.83 6.60 29.54
CA GLY A 265 -6.10 8.01 29.82
C GLY A 265 -6.23 8.34 31.30
N ASP A 266 -5.95 9.61 31.60
CA ASP A 266 -6.24 10.29 32.86
C ASP A 266 -6.75 11.69 32.50
N LEU A 267 -7.84 12.15 33.13
CA LEU A 267 -8.45 13.44 32.82
C LEU A 267 -7.54 14.64 33.15
N SER A 268 -6.54 14.42 34.01
CA SER A 268 -5.54 15.42 34.37
C SER A 268 -4.28 15.38 33.50
N MET A 269 -4.15 14.40 32.60
CA MET A 269 -2.93 14.15 31.82
C MET A 269 -3.27 13.86 30.36
N GLY A 270 -3.32 14.92 29.56
CA GLY A 270 -3.58 14.83 28.13
C GLY A 270 -2.44 14.15 27.37
N GLU A 271 -1.21 14.30 27.86
CA GLU A 271 0.02 13.73 27.31
C GLU A 271 0.05 12.20 27.22
N LEU A 272 -0.92 11.52 27.85
CA LEU A 272 -1.05 10.06 27.79
C LEU A 272 -1.67 9.57 26.47
N LEU A 273 -2.23 10.50 25.68
CA LEU A 273 -2.89 10.29 24.39
C LEU A 273 -3.94 9.17 24.37
N GLY A 274 -4.55 8.87 25.52
CA GLY A 274 -5.45 7.72 25.68
C GLY A 274 -4.76 6.35 25.45
N TYR A 275 -3.44 6.33 25.24
CA TYR A 275 -2.62 5.15 25.02
C TYR A 275 -2.03 4.64 26.34
N GLY A 276 -1.42 5.55 27.10
CA GLY A 276 -1.08 5.37 28.50
C GLY A 276 -2.23 5.81 29.41
N GLY A 277 -2.12 5.58 30.71
CA GLY A 277 -3.09 5.93 31.74
C GLY A 277 -3.99 4.78 32.21
N PRO A 278 -4.59 4.91 33.40
CA PRO A 278 -5.46 3.89 34.00
C PRO A 278 -6.81 3.73 33.28
N GLY A 279 -7.26 4.75 32.55
CA GLY A 279 -8.53 4.76 31.84
C GLY A 279 -9.73 4.51 32.73
N VAL A 280 -10.85 4.08 32.13
CA VAL A 280 -12.10 3.81 32.87
C VAL A 280 -11.99 2.54 33.72
N SER A 281 -11.27 1.53 33.23
CA SER A 281 -11.12 0.24 33.90
C SER A 281 -10.17 0.27 35.10
N GLY A 282 -9.41 1.36 35.27
CA GLY A 282 -8.32 1.48 36.24
C GLY A 282 -7.08 0.66 35.88
N ARG A 283 -7.09 -0.02 34.73
CA ARG A 283 -6.01 -0.93 34.27
C ARG A 283 -5.32 -0.44 33.00
N GLY A 284 -5.89 0.54 32.32
CA GLY A 284 -5.42 1.05 31.04
C GLY A 284 -5.40 -0.01 29.93
N LEU A 285 -4.70 0.32 28.85
CA LEU A 285 -4.38 -0.63 27.79
C LEU A 285 -3.27 -1.57 28.24
N ARG A 286 -3.57 -2.88 28.25
CA ARG A 286 -2.68 -3.92 28.78
C ARG A 286 -1.70 -4.42 27.72
N PRO A 287 -0.45 -4.77 28.08
CA PRO A 287 0.53 -5.36 27.18
C PRO A 287 0.07 -6.71 26.57
N ALA A 288 0.58 -7.08 25.40
CA ALA A 288 1.45 -6.27 24.54
C ALA A 288 0.65 -5.21 23.77
N LYS A 289 1.23 -4.01 23.60
CA LYS A 289 0.68 -2.93 22.77
C LYS A 289 1.80 -2.20 22.03
N ILE A 290 1.49 -1.67 20.85
CA ILE A 290 2.38 -0.93 19.95
C ILE A 290 1.58 0.23 19.39
N ALA A 291 2.19 1.40 19.18
CA ALA A 291 1.57 2.50 18.48
C ALA A 291 2.59 3.31 17.67
N LEU A 292 2.08 4.07 16.71
CA LEU A 292 2.73 5.26 16.18
C LEU A 292 2.00 6.46 16.77
N GLU A 293 2.76 7.28 17.47
CA GLU A 293 2.31 8.53 18.06
C GLU A 293 2.57 9.71 17.12
N ILE A 294 1.61 10.63 17.12
CA ILE A 294 1.68 11.94 16.51
C ILE A 294 1.39 12.93 17.64
N ASP A 295 2.46 13.45 18.21
CA ASP A 295 2.43 14.34 19.37
C ASP A 295 2.62 15.78 18.90
N THR A 296 1.72 16.66 19.33
CA THR A 296 1.74 18.09 18.98
C THR A 296 2.19 18.98 20.13
N PHE A 297 2.48 18.41 21.31
CA PHE A 297 2.70 19.18 22.52
C PHE A 297 3.92 18.68 23.32
N GLU A 298 4.84 19.60 23.61
CA GLU A 298 6.01 19.28 24.43
C GLU A 298 5.62 19.09 25.90
N ASN A 299 5.96 17.94 26.48
CA ASN A 299 5.94 17.75 27.93
C ASN A 299 7.34 17.67 28.53
N GLY A 300 7.52 18.34 29.67
CA GLY A 300 8.78 18.34 30.39
C GLY A 300 9.07 17.01 31.11
N TRP A 301 10.10 17.03 31.95
CA TRP A 301 10.49 15.88 32.76
C TRP A 301 9.73 15.84 34.09
N GLY A 302 9.21 14.66 34.46
CA GLY A 302 8.49 14.51 35.73
C GLY A 302 8.25 13.07 36.15
N SER A 303 7.41 12.89 37.18
CA SER A 303 6.91 11.58 37.57
C SER A 303 5.94 11.05 36.52
N CYS A 304 6.02 9.77 36.16
CA CYS A 304 5.12 9.10 35.21
C CYS A 304 3.61 9.30 35.50
N THR A 305 3.23 9.57 36.75
CA THR A 305 1.84 9.82 37.19
C THR A 305 1.52 11.30 37.40
N GLY A 306 2.43 12.21 37.06
CA GLY A 306 2.27 13.64 37.19
C GLY A 306 2.13 14.30 35.83
N ALA A 307 1.24 15.29 35.73
CA ALA A 307 1.04 16.03 34.49
C ALA A 307 2.35 16.67 33.96
N GLY A 308 2.52 16.70 32.64
CA GLY A 308 3.66 17.31 31.95
C GLY A 308 4.99 16.57 32.15
N SER A 309 4.96 15.23 32.13
CA SER A 309 6.10 14.39 32.55
C SER A 309 6.74 13.51 31.48
N ARG A 310 6.35 13.63 30.20
CA ARG A 310 6.78 12.68 29.15
C ARG A 310 8.21 12.85 28.65
N GLU A 311 8.88 13.95 28.98
CA GLU A 311 10.24 14.26 28.53
C GLU A 311 10.33 14.31 26.99
N ASP A 312 9.41 15.06 26.40
CA ASP A 312 9.45 15.35 24.98
C ASP A 312 10.51 16.40 24.67
N ASP A 313 10.89 16.43 23.41
CA ASP A 313 11.73 17.45 22.82
C ASP A 313 10.87 18.70 22.48
N ASP A 314 11.50 19.88 22.40
CA ASP A 314 10.87 21.22 22.21
C ASP A 314 9.99 21.45 20.94
N ASP A 315 9.51 20.41 20.24
CA ASP A 315 8.70 20.50 19.02
C ASP A 315 7.71 19.33 18.89
N GLY A 316 6.63 19.53 18.12
CA GLY A 316 5.77 18.43 17.67
C GLY A 316 6.54 17.34 16.92
N HIS A 317 6.15 16.09 17.13
CA HIS A 317 6.93 14.94 16.71
C HIS A 317 6.08 13.72 16.36
N ILE A 318 6.74 12.74 15.74
CA ILE A 318 6.18 11.41 15.55
C ILE A 318 7.15 10.36 16.11
N ALA A 319 6.61 9.36 16.81
CA ALA A 319 7.41 8.36 17.49
C ALA A 319 6.76 6.97 17.49
N TYR A 320 7.58 5.93 17.57
CA TYR A 320 7.08 4.60 17.89
C TYR A 320 7.06 4.39 19.40
N VAL A 321 5.88 4.02 19.90
CA VAL A 321 5.65 3.69 21.31
C VAL A 321 5.29 2.21 21.41
N TYR A 322 5.83 1.48 22.38
CA TYR A 322 5.51 0.06 22.55
C TYR A 322 5.73 -0.42 23.98
N TRP A 323 4.83 -1.30 24.43
CA TRP A 323 4.80 -1.81 25.79
C TRP A 323 4.75 -3.33 25.82
N GLY A 324 5.71 -3.92 26.53
CA GLY A 324 5.89 -5.38 26.63
C GLY A 324 6.40 -5.83 28.00
N THR A 325 6.00 -5.17 29.09
CA THR A 325 6.34 -5.65 30.45
C THR A 325 5.12 -5.70 31.36
N ILE A 326 5.08 -6.75 32.20
CA ILE A 326 4.11 -6.90 33.28
C ILE A 326 4.71 -6.40 34.61
N ASP A 327 5.90 -5.77 34.58
CA ASP A 327 6.74 -5.54 35.77
C ASP A 327 5.94 -5.01 36.95
N ASN A 328 5.63 -5.95 37.83
CA ASN A 328 4.85 -5.84 39.04
C ASN A 328 5.76 -5.41 40.21
N ASN A 329 6.84 -4.71 39.92
CA ASN A 329 7.74 -4.18 40.94
C ASN A 329 7.06 -2.99 41.64
N ILE A 330 6.80 -3.18 42.94
CA ILE A 330 5.84 -2.42 43.74
C ILE A 330 6.22 -0.92 43.91
N TRP A 331 7.48 -0.57 43.63
CA TRP A 331 7.97 0.82 43.63
C TRP A 331 7.81 1.53 42.27
N ARG A 332 7.44 0.79 41.21
CA ARG A 332 7.12 1.27 39.86
C ARG A 332 5.64 1.02 39.46
N THR A 333 4.83 0.38 40.32
CA THR A 333 3.42 0.04 40.04
C THR A 333 2.52 1.23 39.75
N ALA A 334 2.87 2.44 40.20
CA ALA A 334 2.12 3.64 39.83
C ALA A 334 2.31 4.00 38.35
N CYS A 335 3.46 3.64 37.75
CA CYS A 335 3.75 3.90 36.35
C CYS A 335 3.21 2.83 35.40
N THR A 336 2.90 1.62 35.85
CA THR A 336 2.61 0.50 34.91
C THR A 336 1.41 0.76 34.00
N THR A 337 0.44 1.55 34.45
CA THR A 337 -0.69 1.98 33.61
C THR A 337 -0.40 3.30 32.90
N TYR A 338 0.40 4.19 33.48
CA TYR A 338 0.70 5.55 32.99
C TYR A 338 1.90 5.62 32.05
N ASP A 339 2.51 4.50 31.73
CA ASP A 339 3.72 4.46 30.93
C ASP A 339 3.33 4.07 29.50
N ASP A 340 3.43 5.08 28.67
CA ASP A 340 3.26 5.12 27.22
C ASP A 340 4.57 4.72 26.55
N ASN A 341 5.70 5.21 27.09
CA ASN A 341 7.11 4.89 26.80
C ASN A 341 7.97 6.11 27.17
N LEU A 342 7.81 6.66 28.38
CA LEU A 342 8.43 7.89 28.90
C LEU A 342 9.66 8.32 28.06
N HIS A 343 9.46 9.32 27.17
CA HIS A 343 10.25 9.54 25.98
C HIS A 343 11.74 9.72 26.33
N GLY A 344 12.45 8.60 26.26
CA GLY A 344 13.85 8.52 26.56
C GLY A 344 14.24 8.35 28.03
N VAL A 345 13.43 7.99 29.02
CA VAL A 345 13.97 7.78 30.39
C VAL A 345 14.92 6.58 30.52
N THR A 346 16.24 6.85 30.50
CA THR A 346 17.14 6.11 31.41
C THR A 346 16.69 6.52 32.80
N GLY A 347 16.00 5.63 33.50
CA GLY A 347 15.65 5.83 34.90
C GLY A 347 16.92 6.06 35.71
N GLY A 348 17.27 7.32 35.95
CA GLY A 348 18.09 7.73 37.08
C GLY A 348 17.12 8.40 38.03
N THR A 349 16.93 7.86 39.23
CA THR A 349 17.75 8.34 40.33
C THR A 349 18.30 7.20 41.19
N ASN A 350 19.60 6.91 41.04
CA ASN A 350 20.48 6.17 41.95
C ASN A 350 19.87 5.04 42.82
N ASP A 351 19.71 3.84 42.25
CA ASP A 351 19.73 2.61 43.05
C ASP A 351 20.71 1.60 42.45
N GLY A 352 21.93 1.70 42.96
CA GLY A 352 23.07 0.88 42.62
C GLY A 352 24.25 1.12 43.57
N TYR A 353 23.98 1.35 44.86
CA TYR A 353 24.98 1.03 45.88
C TYR A 353 24.62 -0.31 46.50
N TRP A 354 25.07 -1.38 45.85
CA TRP A 354 25.60 -2.55 46.55
C TRP A 354 26.82 -3.05 45.80
N THR A 355 27.97 -2.85 46.43
CA THR A 355 29.26 -3.45 46.10
C THR A 355 29.18 -4.97 46.25
N ILE A 356 29.67 -5.70 45.24
CA ILE A 356 30.37 -6.96 45.45
C ILE A 356 31.70 -6.87 44.67
N ASP A 357 32.79 -6.80 45.43
CA ASP A 357 34.19 -7.08 45.07
C ASP A 357 34.96 -6.14 44.11
N GLY A 358 34.91 -4.83 44.38
CA GLY A 358 36.12 -3.99 44.44
C GLY A 358 37.10 -3.92 43.27
N ASN A 359 36.76 -4.32 42.03
CA ASN A 359 37.66 -4.18 40.89
C ASN A 359 36.94 -3.71 39.62
N TRP A 360 37.40 -2.56 39.12
CA TRP A 360 36.95 -1.91 37.90
C TRP A 360 37.61 -2.56 36.67
N TYR A 361 36.89 -3.47 36.03
CA TYR A 361 37.13 -3.84 34.63
C TYR A 361 35.80 -3.94 33.91
N GLY A 362 35.59 -3.09 32.91
CA GLY A 362 34.43 -3.15 32.03
C GLY A 362 34.46 -4.43 31.21
N LEU A 363 33.36 -5.20 31.27
CA LEU A 363 32.96 -6.25 30.33
C LEU A 363 31.51 -6.70 30.66
N LEU A 364 30.63 -6.58 29.67
CA LEU A 364 29.63 -7.56 29.19
C LEU A 364 28.93 -8.49 30.20
N TYR A 365 27.59 -8.43 30.25
CA TYR A 365 26.56 -9.51 30.31
C TYR A 365 25.21 -8.82 30.60
N TRP A 366 24.19 -8.69 29.74
CA TRP A 366 23.72 -9.43 28.56
C TRP A 366 23.35 -10.88 28.89
N ASN A 367 22.09 -11.16 29.26
CA ASN A 367 21.39 -12.45 29.08
C ASN A 367 19.87 -12.38 29.43
N ASN A 368 19.03 -12.21 28.39
CA ASN A 368 17.60 -12.63 28.21
C ASN A 368 16.44 -11.95 29.00
N PRO A 369 15.23 -11.80 28.41
CA PRO A 369 14.90 -11.41 27.03
C PRO A 369 13.72 -10.39 26.97
N ILE A 370 13.81 -9.19 27.53
CA ILE A 370 12.85 -8.09 27.21
C ILE A 370 13.58 -6.80 26.85
N TYR A 371 14.89 -6.73 27.10
CA TYR A 371 15.68 -5.56 26.77
C TYR A 371 16.20 -5.68 25.34
N GLY A 372 15.35 -5.28 24.39
CA GLY A 372 15.86 -4.53 23.25
C GLY A 372 16.53 -3.28 23.79
N THR A 373 17.77 -3.38 24.27
CA THR A 373 18.63 -2.23 24.54
C THR A 373 18.99 -1.62 23.18
N ALA A 374 18.07 -0.88 22.59
CA ALA A 374 18.48 0.35 21.95
C ALA A 374 18.79 1.30 23.12
N ASN A 375 20.08 1.59 23.33
CA ASN A 375 20.51 2.71 24.15
C ASN A 375 19.98 3.99 23.49
N LEU A 376 18.70 4.32 23.69
CA LEU A 376 18.02 5.44 23.03
C LEU A 376 18.33 6.80 23.65
N ARG A 377 19.27 6.87 24.62
CA ARG A 377 19.51 8.11 25.35
C ARG A 377 20.75 8.91 25.00
N ASN A 378 21.66 8.47 24.11
CA ASN A 378 22.89 9.26 23.96
C ASN A 378 23.72 9.13 22.67
N GLU A 379 23.22 8.50 21.62
CA GLU A 379 23.86 8.69 20.32
C GLU A 379 22.90 9.40 19.39
N LYS A 380 23.30 10.62 19.01
CA LYS A 380 22.89 11.29 17.79
C LYS A 380 22.46 10.26 16.73
N LEU A 381 21.16 9.99 16.62
CA LEU A 381 20.54 9.23 15.53
C LEU A 381 20.52 10.08 14.24
N LYS A 382 21.64 10.75 13.94
CA LYS A 382 21.91 11.44 12.68
C LYS A 382 22.58 10.51 11.66
N THR A 383 22.94 9.28 12.02
CA THR A 383 23.61 8.34 11.11
C THR A 383 23.15 6.90 11.32
N GLY A 384 22.13 6.48 10.56
CA GLY A 384 21.99 5.10 10.09
C GLY A 384 21.09 4.14 10.88
N THR A 385 19.98 3.76 10.24
CA THR A 385 19.23 2.48 10.33
C THR A 385 18.12 2.27 11.36
N ASN A 386 18.03 2.96 12.50
CA ASN A 386 16.91 2.82 13.46
C ASN A 386 16.41 4.19 13.97
N ILE A 387 15.63 4.89 13.16
CA ILE A 387 15.03 6.18 13.53
C ILE A 387 13.67 5.91 14.18
N THR A 388 13.59 5.95 15.51
CA THR A 388 12.33 5.73 16.26
C THR A 388 11.53 7.01 16.51
N TYR A 389 12.11 8.16 16.21
CA TYR A 389 11.60 9.49 16.53
C TYR A 389 11.97 10.48 15.42
N LYS A 390 11.06 11.38 15.07
CA LYS A 390 11.30 12.46 14.10
C LYS A 390 10.53 13.73 14.52
N ARG A 391 11.26 14.85 14.69
CA ARG A 391 10.66 16.19 14.79
C ARG A 391 9.97 16.59 13.50
N VAL A 392 8.80 17.20 13.63
CA VAL A 392 8.01 17.69 12.49
C VAL A 392 7.50 19.09 12.81
N THR A 393 8.13 20.10 12.19
CA THR A 393 7.90 21.50 12.54
C THR A 393 6.61 22.12 11.97
N ASN A 394 5.64 21.34 11.47
CA ASN A 394 4.43 21.86 10.81
C ASN A 394 3.24 20.87 10.86
N LEU A 395 3.05 20.10 11.95
CA LEU A 395 1.89 19.20 12.06
C LEU A 395 0.56 19.97 12.22
N GLU A 396 0.64 21.21 12.72
CA GLU A 396 -0.52 22.05 13.04
C GLU A 396 -0.77 23.14 11.98
N ASP A 397 -0.28 22.97 10.75
CA ASP A 397 -0.39 23.97 9.68
C ASP A 397 -1.78 24.00 9.00
N GLY A 398 -2.71 23.15 9.46
CA GLY A 398 -4.04 22.98 8.90
C GLY A 398 -4.07 22.22 7.57
N ALA A 399 -2.93 21.71 7.07
CA ALA A 399 -2.89 20.86 5.89
C ALA A 399 -3.30 19.43 6.20
N VAL A 400 -3.68 18.69 5.16
CA VAL A 400 -3.85 17.24 5.24
C VAL A 400 -2.48 16.59 5.12
N HIS A 401 -2.13 15.80 6.12
CA HIS A 401 -0.93 14.98 6.16
C HIS A 401 -1.27 13.53 5.82
N THR A 402 -0.35 12.87 5.14
CA THR A 402 -0.50 11.47 4.71
C THR A 402 0.47 10.58 5.49
N VAL A 403 -0.03 9.47 6.03
CA VAL A 403 0.77 8.51 6.79
C VAL A 403 0.65 7.15 6.15
N ARG A 404 1.80 6.53 5.88
CA ARG A 404 1.88 5.10 5.59
C ARG A 404 2.73 4.43 6.64
N MET A 405 2.28 3.30 7.14
CA MET A 405 3.04 2.47 8.07
C MET A 405 3.02 1.01 7.63
N GLU A 406 4.18 0.37 7.74
CA GLU A 406 4.37 -1.03 7.40
C GLU A 406 4.97 -1.77 8.57
N VAL A 407 4.29 -2.82 9.01
CA VAL A 407 4.71 -3.67 10.11
C VAL A 407 4.93 -5.08 9.60
N THR A 408 6.10 -5.64 9.90
CA THR A 408 6.45 -7.03 9.63
C THR A 408 6.67 -7.77 10.93
N ARG A 409 6.17 -9.00 11.02
CA ARG A 409 6.33 -9.90 12.16
C ARG A 409 6.84 -11.26 11.69
N ALA A 410 7.83 -11.78 12.38
CA ALA A 410 8.35 -13.13 12.20
C ALA A 410 8.49 -13.83 13.56
N THR A 411 8.41 -15.16 13.56
CA THR A 411 8.66 -15.98 14.75
C THR A 411 10.06 -16.58 14.65
N ASN A 412 10.90 -16.27 15.63
CA ASN A 412 12.24 -16.83 15.75
C ASN A 412 12.18 -18.30 16.20
N ALA A 413 13.28 -19.04 16.04
CA ALA A 413 13.35 -20.47 16.40
C ALA A 413 13.06 -20.75 17.89
N ASN A 414 13.33 -19.80 18.78
CA ASN A 414 13.02 -19.90 20.22
C ASN A 414 11.57 -19.50 20.57
N GLY A 415 10.74 -19.16 19.58
CA GLY A 415 9.37 -18.70 19.77
C GLY A 415 9.22 -17.21 20.13
N SER A 416 10.32 -16.46 20.27
CA SER A 416 10.26 -14.99 20.35
C SER A 416 9.82 -14.40 19.01
N GLY A 417 9.26 -13.19 19.05
CA GLY A 417 8.80 -12.48 17.86
C GLY A 417 9.77 -11.40 17.42
N ALA A 418 10.21 -11.41 16.17
CA ALA A 418 10.93 -10.32 15.55
C ALA A 418 9.94 -9.38 14.84
N TYR A 419 10.04 -8.09 15.12
CA TYR A 419 9.18 -7.05 14.55
C TYR A 419 10.03 -6.01 13.83
N SER A 420 9.51 -5.46 12.75
CA SER A 420 10.06 -4.28 12.08
C SER A 420 8.92 -3.36 11.68
N MET A 421 9.08 -2.06 11.95
CA MET A 421 8.12 -1.02 11.62
C MET A 421 8.81 0.03 10.76
N LYS A 422 8.12 0.49 9.72
CA LYS A 422 8.56 1.56 8.83
C LYS A 422 7.41 2.53 8.64
N THR A 423 7.68 3.83 8.73
CA THR A 423 6.65 4.87 8.56
C THR A 423 7.15 5.96 7.63
N TRP A 424 6.24 6.45 6.80
CA TRP A 424 6.44 7.60 5.93
C TRP A 424 5.37 8.64 6.26
N LEU A 425 5.81 9.88 6.48
CA LEU A 425 4.95 11.03 6.66
C LEU A 425 5.15 11.96 5.47
N ASP A 426 4.06 12.33 4.80
CA ASP A 426 4.07 13.22 3.63
C ASP A 426 5.11 12.81 2.59
N CYS A 427 5.06 11.54 2.19
CA CYS A 427 6.04 10.97 1.29
C CYS A 427 6.03 11.74 -0.04
N LYS A 428 7.15 12.42 -0.33
CA LYS A 428 7.37 13.16 -1.58
C LYS A 428 8.73 12.83 -2.19
N VAL A 429 8.79 12.67 -3.51
CA VAL A 429 10.01 12.53 -4.32
C VAL A 429 10.00 13.64 -5.37
N GLY A 430 10.99 14.53 -5.34
CA GLY A 430 11.03 15.68 -6.26
C GLY A 430 9.85 16.66 -6.10
N GLY A 431 9.24 16.71 -4.90
CA GLY A 431 8.06 17.55 -4.62
C GLY A 431 6.71 16.93 -5.00
N VAL A 432 6.72 15.76 -5.66
CA VAL A 432 5.51 15.01 -6.03
C VAL A 432 5.25 13.92 -4.98
N ALA A 433 3.99 13.64 -4.69
CA ALA A 433 3.61 12.54 -3.80
C ALA A 433 4.21 11.21 -4.27
N CYS A 434 4.65 10.37 -3.33
CA CYS A 434 5.22 9.06 -3.65
C CYS A 434 4.19 8.18 -4.37
N GLU A 435 4.59 7.62 -5.51
CA GLU A 435 3.81 6.60 -6.21
C GLU A 435 3.56 5.40 -5.29
N GLY A 436 2.31 4.92 -5.26
CA GLY A 436 1.90 3.78 -4.46
C GLY A 436 1.80 4.04 -2.95
N LEU A 437 1.82 5.30 -2.48
CA LEU A 437 1.73 5.61 -1.04
C LEU A 437 0.48 5.01 -0.36
N ASN A 438 -0.67 5.06 -1.03
CA ASN A 438 -1.93 4.48 -0.59
C ASN A 438 -2.17 3.03 -1.09
N ASN A 439 -1.24 2.46 -1.87
CA ASN A 439 -1.34 1.07 -2.34
C ASN A 439 -0.75 0.11 -1.30
N LEU A 440 -1.61 -0.60 -0.58
CA LEU A 440 -1.23 -1.50 0.51
C LEU A 440 -0.89 -2.94 0.05
N LYS A 441 -0.96 -3.24 -1.25
CA LYS A 441 -0.70 -4.57 -1.80
C LYS A 441 0.79 -4.93 -1.79
N ALA A 442 1.68 -3.95 -1.90
CA ALA A 442 3.14 -4.11 -1.93
C ALA A 442 3.84 -3.21 -0.91
N ASP A 443 5.11 -3.45 -0.64
CA ASP A 443 5.93 -2.58 0.21
C ASP A 443 6.26 -1.27 -0.53
N LEU A 444 6.25 -0.13 0.17
CA LEU A 444 6.62 1.14 -0.42
C LEU A 444 8.13 1.20 -0.65
N THR A 445 8.51 1.39 -1.91
CA THR A 445 9.92 1.44 -2.35
C THR A 445 10.32 2.79 -2.93
N ALA A 446 9.37 3.71 -3.12
CA ALA A 446 9.60 5.02 -3.75
C ALA A 446 10.55 5.93 -2.96
N LYS A 447 10.60 5.80 -1.62
CA LYS A 447 11.43 6.61 -0.71
C LYS A 447 11.84 5.76 0.48
N SER A 448 13.01 6.02 1.06
CA SER A 448 13.34 5.48 2.39
C SER A 448 12.36 5.97 3.46
N PRO A 449 12.04 5.15 4.48
CA PRO A 449 11.11 5.54 5.53
C PRO A 449 11.65 6.69 6.38
N ASP A 450 10.74 7.51 6.88
CA ASP A 450 11.01 8.62 7.79
C ASP A 450 11.29 8.12 9.22
N LEU A 451 10.63 7.02 9.62
CA LEU A 451 10.89 6.28 10.85
C LEU A 451 11.10 4.80 10.52
N VAL A 452 12.06 4.18 11.18
CA VAL A 452 12.31 2.74 11.08
C VAL A 452 12.77 2.20 12.42
N THR A 453 12.19 1.09 12.85
CA THR A 453 12.65 0.36 14.03
C THR A 453 12.52 -1.13 13.83
N ALA A 454 13.36 -1.88 14.53
CA ALA A 454 13.24 -3.31 14.67
C ALA A 454 13.47 -3.71 16.13
N PHE A 455 12.63 -4.60 16.65
CA PHE A 455 12.74 -5.08 18.02
C PHE A 455 12.29 -6.54 18.12
N THR A 456 12.59 -7.17 19.25
CA THR A 456 12.15 -8.53 19.55
C THR A 456 11.30 -8.53 20.80
N MET A 457 10.14 -9.20 20.75
CA MET A 457 9.36 -9.51 21.94
C MET A 457 9.62 -10.95 22.36
N ASP A 458 9.65 -11.23 23.66
CA ASP A 458 9.72 -12.61 24.12
C ASP A 458 8.48 -13.43 23.69
N LYS A 459 8.58 -14.75 23.88
CA LYS A 459 7.56 -15.69 23.45
C LYS A 459 6.17 -15.42 24.05
N TYR A 460 6.09 -14.94 25.29
CA TYR A 460 4.83 -14.64 25.96
C TYR A 460 4.14 -13.45 25.29
N PHE A 461 4.80 -12.29 25.19
CA PHE A 461 4.21 -11.10 24.55
C PHE A 461 4.00 -11.28 23.04
N HIS A 462 4.91 -11.98 22.36
CA HIS A 462 4.72 -12.36 20.97
C HIS A 462 3.46 -13.20 20.78
N GLY A 463 3.17 -14.12 21.69
CA GLY A 463 1.96 -14.95 21.68
C GLY A 463 0.68 -14.14 21.92
N LEU A 464 0.72 -13.12 22.79
CA LEU A 464 -0.43 -12.23 23.02
C LEU A 464 -0.85 -11.49 21.74
N LEU A 465 0.11 -11.07 20.92
CA LEU A 465 -0.14 -10.44 19.61
C LEU A 465 -0.49 -11.43 18.49
N ASN A 466 -0.85 -12.68 18.78
CA ASN A 466 -1.45 -13.53 17.74
C ASN A 466 -2.77 -12.94 17.24
N THR A 467 -3.50 -12.29 18.15
CA THR A 467 -4.68 -11.47 17.84
C THR A 467 -4.52 -10.08 18.45
N PHE A 468 -5.03 -9.07 17.76
CA PHE A 468 -4.92 -7.67 18.16
C PHE A 468 -6.16 -6.87 17.76
N LEU A 469 -6.37 -5.76 18.44
CA LEU A 469 -7.28 -4.69 18.08
C LEU A 469 -6.45 -3.57 17.43
N VAL A 470 -7.03 -2.93 16.41
CA VAL A 470 -6.46 -1.77 15.75
C VAL A 470 -7.39 -0.58 15.90
N GLY A 471 -6.83 0.59 16.13
CA GLY A 471 -7.63 1.77 16.38
C GLY A 471 -6.81 3.03 16.59
N PHE A 472 -7.48 4.05 17.08
CA PHE A 472 -6.88 5.34 17.42
C PHE A 472 -7.12 5.65 18.88
N THR A 473 -6.15 6.28 19.53
CA THR A 473 -6.32 6.82 20.88
C THR A 473 -5.95 8.29 20.88
N GLN A 474 -6.60 9.09 21.72
CA GLN A 474 -6.33 10.51 21.82
C GLN A 474 -6.55 10.98 23.25
N ALA A 475 -5.87 12.06 23.66
CA ALA A 475 -6.23 12.81 24.86
C ALA A 475 -5.89 14.30 24.73
N THR A 476 -6.54 15.08 25.58
CA THR A 476 -6.47 16.53 25.67
C THR A 476 -6.31 16.93 27.13
N GLY A 477 -5.32 17.78 27.40
CA GLY A 477 -5.03 18.34 28.71
C GLY A 477 -5.77 19.66 28.93
N ALA A 478 -5.04 20.67 29.41
CA ALA A 478 -5.60 22.02 29.60
C ALA A 478 -5.89 22.74 28.26
N SER A 479 -5.28 22.28 27.17
CA SER A 479 -5.51 22.78 25.82
C SER A 479 -6.44 21.83 25.07
N ALA A 480 -7.31 22.39 24.23
CA ALA A 480 -8.20 21.62 23.38
C ALA A 480 -7.58 21.47 21.99
N GLN A 481 -7.85 20.34 21.33
CA GLN A 481 -7.48 20.12 19.93
C GLN A 481 -8.65 19.56 19.12
N GLU A 482 -8.54 19.66 17.80
CA GLU A 482 -9.38 18.93 16.85
C GLU A 482 -8.49 18.33 15.77
N VAL A 483 -8.52 17.00 15.65
CA VAL A 483 -7.85 16.28 14.57
C VAL A 483 -8.91 15.55 13.76
N ARG A 484 -8.80 15.58 12.43
CA ARG A 484 -9.64 14.79 11.53
C ARG A 484 -8.81 13.63 11.00
N LEU A 485 -9.33 12.42 11.06
CA LEU A 485 -8.78 11.23 10.42
C LEU A 485 -9.61 10.87 9.21
N MET A 486 -8.94 10.62 8.09
CA MET A 486 -9.55 10.32 6.81
C MET A 486 -8.85 9.12 6.18
N ASP A 487 -9.56 8.46 5.27
CA ASP A 487 -9.03 7.40 4.40
C ASP A 487 -8.17 6.32 5.08
N PHE A 488 -8.56 5.90 6.29
CA PHE A 488 -7.88 4.79 6.96
C PHE A 488 -8.11 3.50 6.18
N ARG A 489 -7.02 2.84 5.83
CA ARG A 489 -6.96 1.53 5.18
C ARG A 489 -5.89 0.69 5.85
N LEU A 490 -6.15 -0.61 6.02
CA LEU A 490 -5.17 -1.57 6.51
C LEU A 490 -5.28 -2.88 5.74
N ARG A 491 -4.14 -3.39 5.28
CA ARG A 491 -4.04 -4.68 4.61
C ARG A 491 -3.11 -5.62 5.36
N PHE A 492 -3.53 -6.86 5.58
CA PHE A 492 -2.68 -7.88 6.17
C PHE A 492 -1.59 -8.35 5.19
N ARG A 493 -0.43 -8.75 5.73
CA ARG A 493 0.63 -9.39 4.97
C ARG A 493 0.40 -10.90 4.92
N GLU A 494 0.37 -11.46 3.72
CA GLU A 494 0.17 -12.90 3.45
C GLU A 494 1.43 -13.75 3.62
#